data_AF-A0AAX2H6D6-F1
#
_entry.id   AF-A0AAX2H6D6-F1
#
_cell.length_a   1.000
_cell.length_b   1.000
_cell.length_c   1.000
_cell.angle_alpha   90.00
_cell.angle_beta   90.00
_cell.angle_gamma   90.00
#
_symmetry.space_group_name_H-M   'P 1'
#
loop_
_entity.id
_entity.type
_entity.pdbx_description
1 polymer ?
#
loop_
_entity_poly.entity_id
_entity_poly.type
_entity_poly.pdbx_seq_one_letter_code
_entity_poly.pdbx_strand_id
1 'polypeptide(L)'
;MTIRVDLFKLQPHIAGQGCLSVKKWQGGHECLEFSIQRNQDGHFLQGDQHWSNSPYWFKVAHFSVGATEEELETVVGPQLIDPVLEGGANAQFMIELREQGGGGYSDRGVLKPAVGLQPSSANTEEKLPEHKDTGELPPPPAPAQPEPAPVVEPEPVVEPVTPQPDPEPAPAPPAPPPAAPRKKAWLLPLIIALVVLAAIAVGAWFWLNKTPAAQAPAPEPAPAPAPAITGAEACTLESMSTLPELTFVQTCIKKAPGSAELLEIINVAKANNHCGVAQRLYANRAQAGDLPIAMAYAHEYDPKFHQASTCFAEPDKATAAYWYETILSQDPDNADAKARFEELKP
;
A
#
# COMPACT_ATOMS: atom_id res chain seq x y z
N MET A 1 1.29 -4.26 23.73
CA MET A 1 0.31 -4.11 24.83
C MET A 1 -1.05 -4.61 24.36
N THR A 2 -2.02 -4.85 25.25
CA THR A 2 -3.37 -5.29 24.84
C THR A 2 -4.34 -4.13 24.93
N ILE A 3 -4.82 -3.68 23.77
CA ILE A 3 -5.91 -2.69 23.67
C ILE A 3 -7.25 -3.35 23.99
N ARG A 4 -8.21 -2.54 24.42
CA ARG A 4 -9.61 -2.95 24.54
C ARG A 4 -10.41 -2.27 23.45
N VAL A 5 -11.17 -3.04 22.69
CA VAL A 5 -11.95 -2.52 21.58
C VAL A 5 -13.40 -2.96 21.71
N ASP A 6 -14.28 -1.98 21.82
CA ASP A 6 -15.71 -2.17 21.94
C ASP A 6 -16.40 -1.55 20.72
N LEU A 7 -17.42 -2.22 20.20
CA LEU A 7 -18.19 -1.74 19.06
C LEU A 7 -19.60 -1.38 19.54
N PHE A 8 -19.89 -0.10 19.61
CA PHE A 8 -21.15 0.44 20.11
C PHE A 8 -22.12 0.80 18.99
N LYS A 9 -23.40 0.87 19.31
CA LYS A 9 -24.40 1.49 18.43
C LYS A 9 -24.15 3.00 18.31
N LEU A 10 -24.41 3.58 17.14
CA LEU A 10 -24.45 5.03 17.00
C LEU A 10 -25.63 5.65 17.75
N GLN A 11 -25.50 6.94 18.08
CA GLN A 11 -26.56 7.75 18.66
C GLN A 11 -26.72 9.03 17.82
N PRO A 12 -27.81 9.19 17.04
CA PRO A 12 -28.95 8.28 16.89
C PRO A 12 -28.59 6.93 16.25
N HIS A 13 -29.38 5.90 16.52
CA HIS A 13 -29.15 4.56 16.00
C HIS A 13 -29.40 4.50 14.48
N ILE A 14 -28.44 3.94 13.74
CA ILE A 14 -28.51 3.72 12.30
C ILE A 14 -28.12 2.26 12.06
N ALA A 15 -29.01 1.44 11.47
CA ALA A 15 -28.66 0.04 11.22
C ALA A 15 -27.55 -0.07 10.18
N GLY A 16 -26.67 -1.06 10.34
CA GLY A 16 -25.46 -1.21 9.54
C GLY A 16 -24.33 -0.26 9.94
N GLN A 17 -24.50 0.61 10.94
CA GLN A 17 -23.45 1.51 11.40
C GLN A 17 -23.21 1.39 12.92
N GLY A 18 -21.96 1.61 13.32
CA GLY A 18 -21.55 1.59 14.72
C GLY A 18 -20.40 2.55 15.01
N CYS A 19 -20.05 2.67 16.28
CA CYS A 19 -18.87 3.38 16.74
C CYS A 19 -17.87 2.38 17.29
N LEU A 20 -16.69 2.32 16.68
CA LEU A 20 -15.57 1.56 17.19
C LEU A 20 -14.83 2.41 18.23
N SER A 21 -14.81 1.96 19.47
CA SER A 21 -14.10 2.59 20.58
C SER A 21 -12.86 1.77 20.95
N VAL A 22 -11.73 2.45 21.06
CA VAL A 22 -10.43 1.88 21.40
C VAL A 22 -9.92 2.53 22.68
N LYS A 23 -9.56 1.69 23.66
CA LYS A 23 -8.99 2.10 24.95
C LYS A 23 -7.60 1.52 25.14
N LYS A 24 -6.77 2.24 25.93
CA LYS A 24 -5.39 1.88 26.27
C LYS A 24 -4.42 1.89 25.07
N TRP A 25 -4.78 2.60 24.02
CA TRP A 25 -3.89 2.87 22.89
C TRP A 25 -2.85 3.92 23.29
N GLN A 26 -1.60 3.74 22.86
CA GLN A 26 -0.48 4.61 23.20
C GLN A 26 0.11 5.37 22.00
N GLY A 27 -0.33 5.05 20.78
CA GLY A 27 0.11 5.75 19.57
C GLY A 27 -0.69 7.02 19.30
N GLY A 28 -0.49 7.61 18.10
CA GLY A 28 -1.26 8.76 17.63
C GLY A 28 -2.74 8.46 17.38
N HIS A 29 -3.53 9.50 17.09
CA HIS A 29 -4.95 9.37 16.71
C HIS A 29 -5.20 9.58 15.22
N GLU A 30 -4.15 9.89 14.45
CA GLU A 30 -4.20 10.13 13.01
C GLU A 30 -3.56 8.98 12.23
N CYS A 31 -3.98 8.83 10.97
CA CYS A 31 -3.41 7.86 10.03
C CYS A 31 -3.31 6.47 10.65
N LEU A 32 -4.40 5.98 11.23
CA LEU A 32 -4.47 4.66 11.83
C LEU A 32 -5.04 3.67 10.82
N GLU A 33 -4.71 2.40 10.99
CA GLU A 33 -5.35 1.31 10.28
C GLU A 33 -5.56 0.11 11.19
N PHE A 34 -6.64 -0.64 10.94
CA PHE A 34 -6.94 -1.82 11.73
C PHE A 34 -7.35 -3.00 10.86
N SER A 35 -7.11 -4.21 11.37
CA SER A 35 -7.60 -5.45 10.76
C SER A 35 -8.45 -6.22 11.76
N ILE A 36 -9.46 -6.93 11.27
CA ILE A 36 -10.34 -7.76 12.10
C ILE A 36 -10.14 -9.21 11.69
N GLN A 37 -9.81 -10.07 12.65
CA GLN A 37 -9.62 -11.49 12.47
C GLN A 37 -10.67 -12.25 13.28
N ARG A 38 -11.27 -13.27 12.68
CA ARG A 38 -12.15 -14.20 13.36
C ARG A 38 -11.33 -15.28 14.06
N ASN A 39 -11.53 -15.47 15.36
CA ASN A 39 -10.70 -16.37 16.15
C ASN A 39 -10.93 -17.86 15.82
N GLN A 40 -12.07 -18.24 15.24
CA GLN A 40 -12.37 -19.66 14.99
C GLN A 40 -11.49 -20.29 13.91
N ASP A 41 -11.16 -19.52 12.88
CA ASP A 41 -10.46 -20.02 11.69
C ASP A 41 -9.34 -19.08 11.21
N GLY A 42 -9.06 -18.02 11.95
CA GLY A 42 -7.98 -17.08 11.65
C GLY A 42 -8.20 -16.24 10.39
N HIS A 43 -9.40 -16.24 9.81
CA HIS A 43 -9.68 -15.42 8.63
C HIS A 43 -9.90 -13.96 9.00
N PHE A 44 -9.45 -13.06 8.14
CA PHE A 44 -9.57 -11.63 8.25
C PHE A 44 -10.74 -11.11 7.42
N LEU A 45 -11.45 -10.14 7.98
CA LEU A 45 -12.54 -9.44 7.33
C LEU A 45 -12.01 -8.52 6.24
N GLN A 46 -12.51 -8.68 5.02
CA GLN A 46 -12.16 -7.85 3.86
C GLN A 46 -13.12 -6.66 3.69
N GLY A 47 -12.72 -5.68 2.90
CA GLY A 47 -13.52 -4.47 2.64
C GLY A 47 -14.86 -4.72 1.93
N ASP A 48 -14.98 -5.83 1.21
CA ASP A 48 -16.19 -6.28 0.53
C ASP A 48 -16.98 -7.33 1.34
N GLN A 49 -16.77 -7.35 2.66
CA GLN A 49 -17.55 -8.12 3.64
C GLN A 49 -17.32 -9.64 3.63
N HIS A 50 -16.41 -10.17 2.82
CA HIS A 50 -16.03 -11.58 2.90
C HIS A 50 -14.89 -11.81 3.90
N TRP A 51 -14.73 -13.07 4.31
CA TRP A 51 -13.61 -13.52 5.13
C TRP A 51 -12.54 -14.13 4.23
N SER A 52 -11.27 -13.80 4.45
CA SER A 52 -10.12 -14.31 3.70
C SER A 52 -8.97 -14.65 4.65
N ASN A 53 -8.01 -15.46 4.23
CA ASN A 53 -6.84 -15.77 5.04
C ASN A 53 -5.74 -14.68 5.00
N SER A 54 -5.97 -13.58 4.28
CA SER A 54 -5.05 -12.43 4.18
C SER A 54 -5.53 -11.24 5.01
N PRO A 55 -4.66 -10.59 5.81
CA PRO A 55 -5.02 -9.37 6.52
C PRO A 55 -5.47 -8.27 5.57
N TYR A 56 -6.63 -7.68 5.85
CA TYR A 56 -7.10 -6.47 5.22
C TYR A 56 -7.08 -5.32 6.22
N TRP A 57 -6.54 -4.19 5.80
CA TRP A 57 -6.32 -3.02 6.66
C TRP A 57 -7.33 -1.93 6.33
N PHE A 58 -8.30 -1.75 7.22
CA PHE A 58 -9.23 -0.64 7.19
C PHE A 58 -8.49 0.63 7.60
N LYS A 59 -8.34 1.56 6.67
CA LYS A 59 -7.65 2.83 6.90
C LYS A 59 -8.60 3.87 7.47
N VAL A 60 -8.17 4.53 8.54
CA VAL A 60 -8.91 5.60 9.20
C VAL A 60 -7.99 6.82 9.26
N ALA A 61 -8.40 7.90 8.60
CA ALA A 61 -7.62 9.12 8.58
C ALA A 61 -7.46 9.73 9.99
N HIS A 62 -8.52 9.66 10.80
CA HIS A 62 -8.55 10.26 12.12
C HIS A 62 -9.55 9.55 13.04
N PHE A 63 -9.13 9.21 14.26
CA PHE A 63 -10.01 8.82 15.35
C PHE A 63 -10.34 10.05 16.21
N SER A 64 -11.62 10.24 16.51
CA SER A 64 -12.08 11.27 17.43
C SER A 64 -11.75 10.88 18.86
N VAL A 65 -11.44 11.85 19.72
CA VAL A 65 -11.33 11.60 21.16
C VAL A 65 -12.73 11.44 21.73
N GLY A 66 -12.98 10.31 22.39
CA GLY A 66 -14.26 9.96 22.99
C GLY A 66 -14.55 10.74 24.27
N ALA A 67 -15.52 10.28 25.06
CA ALA A 67 -15.95 10.94 26.30
C ALA A 67 -14.85 11.04 27.38
N THR A 68 -13.81 10.21 27.27
CA THR A 68 -12.59 10.28 28.07
C THR A 68 -11.40 10.52 27.15
N GLU A 69 -10.43 11.34 27.57
CA GLU A 69 -9.23 11.66 26.76
C GLU A 69 -8.38 10.42 26.39
N GLU A 70 -8.65 9.27 27.00
CA GLU A 70 -7.97 7.99 26.78
C GLU A 70 -8.74 7.03 25.84
N GLU A 71 -9.87 7.47 25.30
CA GLU A 71 -10.74 6.69 24.40
C GLU A 71 -10.70 7.29 22.99
N LEU A 72 -10.37 6.46 22.00
CA LEU A 72 -10.38 6.83 20.59
C LEU A 72 -11.58 6.20 19.89
N GLU A 73 -12.35 7.00 19.17
CA GLU A 73 -13.59 6.60 18.54
C GLU A 73 -13.59 6.89 17.04
N THR A 74 -14.11 5.94 16.26
CA THR A 74 -14.40 6.17 14.84
C THR A 74 -15.72 5.53 14.46
N VAL A 75 -16.43 6.17 13.54
CA VAL A 75 -17.63 5.58 12.94
C VAL A 75 -17.21 4.49 11.97
N VAL A 76 -17.88 3.34 12.04
CA VAL A 76 -17.70 2.21 11.13
C VAL A 76 -19.02 1.83 10.50
N GLY A 77 -18.95 1.41 9.24
CA GLY A 77 -20.13 1.14 8.42
C GLY A 77 -20.43 -0.36 8.25
N PRO A 78 -21.33 -0.67 7.30
CA PRO A 78 -21.89 -2.01 7.14
C PRO A 78 -20.85 -3.04 6.76
N GLN A 79 -19.78 -2.60 6.09
CA GLN A 79 -18.62 -3.39 5.73
C GLN A 79 -17.96 -4.11 6.92
N LEU A 80 -18.14 -3.56 8.12
CA LEU A 80 -17.67 -4.13 9.37
C LEU A 80 -18.81 -4.71 10.19
N ILE A 81 -19.92 -3.97 10.31
CA ILE A 81 -21.04 -4.35 11.18
C ILE A 81 -21.67 -5.67 10.73
N ASP A 82 -22.00 -5.81 9.46
CA ASP A 82 -22.80 -6.95 8.98
C ASP A 82 -22.03 -8.28 9.16
N PRO A 83 -20.76 -8.40 8.74
CA PRO A 83 -20.00 -9.65 8.87
C PRO A 83 -19.68 -10.02 10.33
N VAL A 84 -19.50 -9.01 11.20
CA VAL A 84 -19.29 -9.22 12.63
C VAL A 84 -20.54 -9.77 13.30
N LEU A 85 -21.73 -9.30 12.89
CA LEU A 85 -23.01 -9.79 13.41
C LEU A 85 -23.40 -11.17 12.83
N GLU A 86 -23.04 -11.45 11.58
CA GLU A 86 -23.24 -12.77 10.94
C GLU A 86 -22.51 -13.90 11.69
N GLY A 87 -21.37 -13.60 12.33
CA GLY A 87 -20.67 -14.56 13.19
C GLY A 87 -21.48 -15.04 14.40
N GLY A 88 -22.55 -14.33 14.76
CA GLY A 88 -23.44 -14.67 15.87
C GLY A 88 -22.82 -14.42 17.26
N ALA A 89 -23.61 -14.67 18.30
CA ALA A 89 -23.26 -14.31 19.69
C ALA A 89 -22.01 -15.02 20.26
N ASN A 90 -21.55 -16.10 19.62
CA ASN A 90 -20.38 -16.87 20.05
C ASN A 90 -19.11 -16.52 19.25
N ALA A 91 -19.21 -15.64 18.25
CA ALA A 91 -18.04 -15.24 17.50
C ALA A 91 -17.13 -14.33 18.33
N GLN A 92 -15.84 -14.66 18.34
CA GLN A 92 -14.81 -13.85 18.96
C GLN A 92 -13.91 -13.31 17.85
N PHE A 93 -13.66 -12.01 17.92
CA PHE A 93 -12.88 -11.31 16.92
C PHE A 93 -11.67 -10.69 17.60
N MET A 94 -10.52 -10.82 16.97
CA MET A 94 -9.32 -10.08 17.31
C MET A 94 -9.21 -8.87 16.38
N ILE A 95 -8.79 -7.75 16.94
CA ILE A 95 -8.47 -6.55 16.19
C ILE A 95 -7.01 -6.21 16.42
N GLU A 96 -6.30 -5.92 15.34
CA GLU A 96 -4.98 -5.29 15.39
C GLU A 96 -5.13 -3.85 14.93
N LEU A 97 -4.71 -2.89 15.76
CA LEU A 97 -4.66 -1.47 15.43
C LEU A 97 -3.19 -1.06 15.32
N ARG A 98 -2.86 -0.33 14.26
CA ARG A 98 -1.51 0.18 14.04
C ARG A 98 -1.52 1.55 13.35
N GLU A 99 -0.40 2.25 13.46
CA GLU A 99 -0.13 3.45 12.66
C GLU A 99 0.18 3.05 11.21
N GLN A 100 -0.35 3.81 10.25
CA GLN A 100 -0.09 3.60 8.83
C GLN A 100 1.40 3.81 8.54
N GLY A 101 1.94 2.98 7.64
CA GLY A 101 3.36 3.01 7.27
C GLY A 101 4.25 2.02 8.03
N GLY A 102 3.70 1.24 8.97
CA GLY A 102 4.30 -0.01 9.47
C GLY A 102 5.51 0.12 10.40
N GLY A 103 6.04 1.33 10.62
CA GLY A 103 7.13 1.61 11.57
C GLY A 103 6.68 2.17 12.92
N GLY A 104 5.37 2.33 13.12
CA GLY A 104 4.78 2.96 14.29
C GLY A 104 4.26 1.97 15.35
N TYR A 105 3.44 2.48 16.26
CA TYR A 105 2.79 1.65 17.28
C TYR A 105 1.88 0.60 16.64
N SER A 106 1.84 -0.61 17.22
CA SER A 106 0.89 -1.66 16.88
C SER A 106 0.49 -2.42 18.14
N ASP A 107 -0.81 -2.58 18.37
CA ASP A 107 -1.36 -3.34 19.49
C ASP A 107 -2.56 -4.18 19.05
N ARG A 108 -2.77 -5.30 19.76
CA ARG A 108 -3.87 -6.23 19.51
C ARG A 108 -4.85 -6.26 20.67
N GLY A 109 -6.12 -6.46 20.36
CA GLY A 109 -7.20 -6.55 21.33
C GLY A 109 -8.31 -7.49 20.88
N VAL A 110 -9.21 -7.80 21.81
CA VAL A 110 -10.46 -8.49 21.47
C VAL A 110 -11.49 -7.43 21.11
N LEU A 111 -12.14 -7.59 19.96
CA LEU A 111 -13.27 -6.78 19.53
C LEU A 111 -14.56 -7.36 20.10
N LYS A 112 -15.31 -6.54 20.83
CA LYS A 112 -16.59 -6.93 21.45
C LYS A 112 -17.76 -6.19 20.80
N PRO A 113 -18.62 -6.88 20.03
CA PRO A 113 -19.86 -6.30 19.54
C PRO A 113 -20.83 -6.03 20.69
N ALA A 114 -21.36 -4.80 20.78
CA ALA A 114 -22.36 -4.46 21.78
C ALA A 114 -23.73 -5.10 21.50
N VAL A 115 -24.48 -5.34 22.57
CA VAL A 115 -25.88 -5.79 22.49
C VAL A 115 -26.72 -4.68 21.84
N GLY A 116 -27.47 -5.03 20.80
CA GLY A 116 -28.37 -4.11 20.10
C GLY A 116 -27.80 -3.42 18.87
N LEU A 117 -26.60 -3.79 18.40
CA LEU A 117 -26.17 -3.52 17.03
C LEU A 117 -27.12 -4.24 16.05
N GLN A 118 -27.50 -3.54 14.97
CA GLN A 118 -28.38 -4.10 13.95
C GLN A 118 -27.66 -4.14 12.60
N PRO A 119 -27.82 -5.23 11.82
CA PRO A 119 -27.26 -5.30 10.48
C PRO A 119 -28.01 -4.32 9.55
N SER A 120 -27.40 -3.96 8.43
CA SER A 120 -27.99 -3.05 7.44
C SER A 120 -29.34 -3.53 6.92
N SER A 121 -29.53 -4.85 6.84
CA SER A 121 -30.78 -5.49 6.40
C SER A 121 -31.96 -5.26 7.35
N ALA A 122 -31.72 -4.75 8.57
CA ALA A 122 -32.77 -4.38 9.51
C ALA A 122 -33.45 -3.03 9.17
N ASN A 123 -32.89 -2.25 8.23
CA ASN A 123 -33.54 -1.04 7.72
C ASN A 123 -34.60 -1.41 6.68
N THR A 124 -35.84 -1.62 7.12
CA THR A 124 -36.99 -1.60 6.22
C THR A 124 -37.32 -0.13 5.91
N GLU A 125 -37.08 0.29 4.67
CA GLU A 125 -37.45 1.60 4.09
C GLU A 125 -36.75 2.85 4.67
N GLU A 126 -35.54 3.15 4.19
CA GLU A 126 -35.25 4.52 3.74
C GLU A 126 -34.14 4.53 2.68
N LYS A 127 -34.41 5.23 1.57
CA LYS A 127 -33.60 5.28 0.35
C LYS A 127 -32.20 5.84 0.65
N LEU A 128 -31.18 4.99 0.56
CA LEU A 128 -29.78 5.35 0.76
C LEU A 128 -29.34 6.39 -0.30
N PRO A 129 -28.69 7.51 0.07
CA PRO A 129 -27.93 8.29 -0.89
C PRO A 129 -26.73 7.46 -1.37
N GLU A 130 -26.52 7.47 -2.68
CA GLU A 130 -25.42 6.80 -3.37
C GLU A 130 -24.08 7.31 -2.82
N HIS A 131 -23.39 6.48 -2.04
CA HIS A 131 -22.06 6.82 -1.51
C HIS A 131 -21.00 6.34 -2.51
N LYS A 132 -20.18 7.29 -2.99
CA LYS A 132 -19.07 7.01 -3.89
C LYS A 132 -17.95 6.33 -3.10
N ASP A 133 -17.49 5.22 -3.68
CA ASP A 133 -16.36 4.41 -3.25
C ASP A 133 -15.04 5.19 -3.35
N THR A 134 -14.44 5.56 -2.21
CA THR A 134 -13.09 6.14 -2.15
C THR A 134 -12.17 5.49 -1.12
N GLY A 135 -12.59 4.45 -0.39
CA GLY A 135 -11.75 3.86 0.66
C GLY A 135 -11.38 4.81 1.81
N GLU A 136 -12.06 5.96 1.90
CA GLU A 136 -12.03 6.88 3.03
C GLU A 136 -13.39 6.83 3.72
N LEU A 137 -13.40 6.65 5.03
CA LEU A 137 -14.63 6.88 5.81
C LEU A 137 -15.01 8.36 5.65
N PRO A 138 -16.28 8.69 5.40
CA PRO A 138 -16.69 10.07 5.23
C PRO A 138 -16.35 10.87 6.50
N PRO A 139 -15.83 12.11 6.36
CA PRO A 139 -15.65 12.98 7.51
C PRO A 139 -17.01 13.19 8.20
N PRO A 140 -17.05 13.28 9.54
CA PRO A 140 -18.29 13.58 10.24
C PRO A 140 -18.90 14.87 9.68
N PRO A 141 -20.23 14.95 9.55
CA PRO A 141 -20.88 16.17 9.12
C PRO A 141 -20.48 17.30 10.07
N ALA A 142 -19.81 18.31 9.52
CA ALA A 142 -19.44 19.51 10.26
C ALA A 142 -20.70 20.07 10.92
N PRO A 143 -20.69 20.36 12.24
CA PRO A 143 -21.73 21.17 12.84
C PRO A 143 -21.84 22.45 12.03
N ALA A 144 -23.05 22.79 11.58
CA ALA A 144 -23.34 24.03 10.88
C ALA A 144 -22.77 25.19 11.71
N GLN A 145 -21.66 25.76 11.24
CA GLN A 145 -21.13 27.00 11.79
C GLN A 145 -22.09 28.11 11.35
N PRO A 146 -22.69 28.86 12.28
CA PRO A 146 -23.34 30.11 11.92
C PRO A 146 -22.27 31.16 11.56
N GLU A 147 -22.23 31.60 10.30
CA GLU A 147 -21.65 32.88 9.90
C GLU A 147 -22.64 34.03 10.23
N PRO A 148 -22.22 35.31 10.29
CA PRO A 148 -20.97 35.87 10.82
C PRO A 148 -21.23 37.06 11.78
N ALA A 149 -20.23 37.48 12.56
CA ALA A 149 -20.18 38.83 13.15
C ALA A 149 -18.73 39.35 13.12
N PRO A 150 -18.53 40.68 13.05
CA PRO A 150 -17.60 41.30 12.12
C PRO A 150 -16.16 41.42 12.60
N VAL A 151 -15.30 41.50 11.59
CA VAL A 151 -13.97 42.12 11.51
C VAL A 151 -13.66 43.10 12.64
N VAL A 152 -12.56 42.84 13.36
CA VAL A 152 -11.77 43.89 14.01
C VAL A 152 -10.39 43.89 13.35
N GLU A 153 -10.13 44.96 12.61
CA GLU A 153 -8.86 45.34 11.98
C GLU A 153 -7.84 45.77 13.06
N PRO A 154 -6.51 45.63 12.82
CA PRO A 154 -5.51 45.52 13.87
C PRO A 154 -4.89 46.86 14.24
N GLU A 155 -4.28 46.93 15.43
CA GLU A 155 -3.45 48.06 15.84
C GLU A 155 -2.26 47.61 16.71
N PRO A 156 -1.16 48.39 16.78
CA PRO A 156 0.14 47.92 16.28
C PRO A 156 1.31 48.15 17.28
N VAL A 157 2.54 47.84 16.82
CA VAL A 157 3.85 48.33 17.33
C VAL A 157 4.27 47.68 18.67
N VAL A 158 5.47 47.11 18.85
CA VAL A 158 6.78 47.76 18.82
C VAL A 158 7.90 46.77 18.39
N GLU A 159 8.50 47.07 17.23
CA GLU A 159 9.91 47.41 16.95
C GLU A 159 11.08 46.99 17.90
N PRO A 160 12.34 47.04 17.42
CA PRO A 160 13.21 45.87 17.23
C PRO A 160 14.39 45.85 18.21
N VAL A 161 15.06 44.70 18.34
CA VAL A 161 16.44 44.68 18.88
C VAL A 161 17.38 44.12 17.84
N THR A 162 18.30 45.00 17.49
CA THR A 162 19.43 44.95 16.58
C THR A 162 20.37 43.74 16.74
N PRO A 163 21.08 43.37 15.67
CA PRO A 163 22.06 42.28 15.65
C PRO A 163 23.34 42.70 16.38
N GLN A 164 23.91 41.81 17.19
CA GLN A 164 25.26 41.98 17.69
C GLN A 164 26.30 41.36 16.73
N PRO A 165 27.50 41.97 16.64
CA PRO A 165 28.42 41.80 15.54
C PRO A 165 29.46 40.69 15.80
N ASP A 166 29.95 40.17 14.68
CA ASP A 166 31.21 39.45 14.51
C ASP A 166 32.39 40.14 15.24
N PRO A 167 33.26 39.39 15.92
CA PRO A 167 34.64 39.82 16.13
C PRO A 167 35.60 39.09 15.18
N GLU A 168 36.25 39.92 14.37
CA GLU A 168 37.45 39.69 13.56
C GLU A 168 38.62 38.94 14.26
N PRO A 169 39.62 38.49 13.46
CA PRO A 169 40.50 37.36 13.78
C PRO A 169 41.79 37.77 14.47
N ALA A 170 42.45 36.79 15.10
CA ALA A 170 43.80 36.92 15.65
C ALA A 170 44.66 35.69 15.27
N PRO A 171 46.00 35.84 15.25
CA PRO A 171 46.86 35.43 14.14
C PRO A 171 47.46 34.02 14.24
N ALA A 172 47.85 33.49 13.09
CA ALA A 172 48.62 32.26 12.95
C ALA A 172 50.11 32.41 13.36
N PRO A 173 50.75 31.32 13.80
CA PRO A 173 52.15 31.07 13.54
C PRO A 173 52.37 29.63 12.97
N PRO A 174 53.59 29.24 12.54
CA PRO A 174 54.01 29.19 11.14
C PRO A 174 54.13 27.75 10.58
N ALA A 175 54.14 27.64 9.25
CA ALA A 175 54.28 26.40 8.49
C ALA A 175 55.72 25.86 8.42
N PRO A 176 55.92 24.53 8.25
CA PRO A 176 57.14 23.96 7.69
C PRO A 176 57.16 24.00 6.13
N PRO A 177 58.36 23.94 5.51
CA PRO A 177 58.62 24.25 4.09
C PRO A 177 58.28 23.12 3.08
N PRO A 178 58.35 23.39 1.75
CA PRO A 178 57.52 22.75 0.73
C PRO A 178 58.16 21.55 0.02
N ALA A 179 57.33 20.65 -0.51
CA ALA A 179 57.72 19.72 -1.56
C ALA A 179 57.25 20.23 -2.94
N ALA A 180 58.19 20.33 -3.87
CA ALA A 180 58.03 20.86 -5.22
C ALA A 180 57.17 19.95 -6.15
N PRO A 181 56.69 20.47 -7.30
CA PRO A 181 55.59 19.89 -8.05
C PRO A 181 56.05 18.89 -9.11
N ARG A 182 55.17 17.96 -9.50
CA ARG A 182 55.29 17.21 -10.76
C ARG A 182 54.12 17.52 -11.67
N LYS A 183 54.43 18.17 -12.79
CA LYS A 183 53.55 18.38 -13.94
C LYS A 183 53.39 17.06 -14.70
N LYS A 184 52.19 16.79 -15.24
CA LYS A 184 52.05 16.29 -16.62
C LYS A 184 50.68 16.66 -17.18
N ALA A 185 50.64 17.80 -17.86
CA ALA A 185 49.57 18.17 -18.75
C ALA A 185 49.65 17.27 -19.99
N TRP A 186 48.77 16.27 -20.09
CA TRP A 186 48.44 15.60 -21.35
C TRP A 186 47.17 14.74 -21.23
N LEU A 187 46.04 15.34 -20.85
CA LEU A 187 44.73 14.67 -20.93
C LEU A 187 43.62 15.58 -21.49
N LEU A 188 43.96 16.78 -21.97
CA LEU A 188 42.98 17.68 -22.58
C LEU A 188 42.52 17.32 -24.01
N PRO A 189 43.33 16.73 -24.92
CA PRO A 189 42.85 16.48 -26.28
C PRO A 189 41.90 15.28 -26.38
N LEU A 190 41.95 14.35 -25.42
CA LEU A 190 41.16 13.11 -25.44
C LEU A 190 39.72 13.34 -24.96
N ILE A 191 39.52 14.26 -24.02
CA ILE A 191 38.17 14.65 -23.54
C ILE A 191 37.44 15.48 -24.59
N ILE A 192 38.13 16.38 -25.30
CA ILE A 192 37.52 17.19 -26.37
C ILE A 192 37.08 16.30 -27.55
N ALA A 193 37.89 15.31 -27.93
CA ALA A 193 37.52 14.37 -28.99
C ALA A 193 36.27 13.53 -28.63
N LEU A 194 36.13 13.13 -27.36
CA LEU A 194 34.99 12.35 -26.88
C LEU A 194 33.70 13.19 -26.84
N VAL A 195 33.80 14.46 -26.46
CA VAL A 195 32.66 15.40 -26.46
C VAL A 195 32.18 15.71 -27.88
N VAL A 196 33.09 15.85 -28.84
CA VAL A 196 32.72 16.05 -30.26
C VAL A 196 32.04 14.81 -30.85
N LEU A 197 32.50 13.60 -30.51
CA LEU A 197 31.84 12.36 -30.94
C LEU A 197 30.44 12.20 -30.33
N ALA A 198 30.25 12.57 -29.06
CA ALA A 198 28.94 12.55 -28.42
C ALA A 198 27.96 13.55 -29.06
N ALA A 199 28.43 14.75 -29.43
CA ALA A 199 27.61 15.76 -30.10
C ALA A 199 27.14 15.32 -31.50
N ILE A 200 27.99 14.59 -32.25
CA ILE A 200 27.63 14.05 -33.57
C ILE A 200 26.58 12.93 -33.44
N ALA A 201 26.68 12.07 -32.43
CA ALA A 201 25.72 10.99 -32.19
C ALA A 201 24.32 11.54 -31.83
N VAL A 202 24.25 12.59 -30.99
CA VAL A 202 22.98 13.25 -30.63
C VAL A 202 22.39 14.01 -31.83
N GLY A 203 23.23 14.66 -32.64
CA GLY A 203 22.80 15.32 -33.87
C GLY A 203 22.21 14.36 -34.91
N ALA A 204 22.80 13.17 -35.06
CA ALA A 204 22.30 12.13 -35.96
C ALA A 204 20.96 11.54 -35.48
N TRP A 205 20.78 11.33 -34.17
CA TRP A 205 19.52 10.84 -33.60
C TRP A 205 18.37 11.86 -33.75
N PHE A 206 18.65 13.14 -33.50
CA PHE A 206 17.64 14.20 -33.64
C PHE A 206 17.23 14.45 -35.11
N TRP A 207 18.13 14.20 -36.06
CA TRP A 207 17.85 14.37 -37.49
C TRP A 207 17.16 13.15 -38.12
N LEU A 208 17.43 11.92 -37.66
CA LEU A 208 16.70 10.72 -38.10
C LEU A 208 15.27 10.65 -37.54
N ASN A 209 14.97 11.33 -36.43
CA ASN A 209 13.64 11.31 -35.80
C ASN A 209 12.68 12.40 -36.32
N LYS A 210 12.99 13.04 -37.45
CA LYS A 210 12.04 13.91 -38.17
C LYS A 210 11.32 13.13 -39.27
N THR A 211 10.21 12.49 -38.90
CA THR A 211 9.24 11.96 -39.87
C THR A 211 8.36 13.09 -40.42
N PRO A 212 8.01 13.12 -41.73
CA PRO A 212 7.17 14.15 -42.31
C PRO A 212 5.71 14.03 -41.86
N ALA A 213 5.05 15.18 -41.74
CA ALA A 213 3.61 15.27 -41.56
C ALA A 213 2.86 14.96 -42.87
N ALA A 214 1.88 14.07 -42.81
CA ALA A 214 0.54 14.22 -43.40
C ALA A 214 -0.27 12.91 -43.34
N GLN A 215 -1.32 12.89 -42.52
CA GLN A 215 -2.71 12.72 -42.99
C GLN A 215 -3.69 12.94 -41.83
N ALA A 216 -4.75 13.70 -42.14
CA ALA A 216 -5.82 14.06 -41.22
C ALA A 216 -6.69 12.83 -40.84
N PRO A 217 -7.28 12.79 -39.63
CA PRO A 217 -8.15 11.68 -39.24
C PRO A 217 -9.50 11.79 -39.96
N ALA A 218 -9.88 10.72 -40.66
CA ALA A 218 -11.26 10.46 -41.04
C ALA A 218 -12.07 10.07 -39.79
N PRO A 219 -13.39 10.35 -39.74
CA PRO A 219 -14.22 10.04 -38.58
C PRO A 219 -14.32 8.54 -38.37
N GLU A 220 -13.93 8.10 -37.17
CA GLU A 220 -14.04 6.71 -36.71
C GLU A 220 -15.53 6.35 -36.51
N PRO A 221 -15.99 5.16 -36.96
CA PRO A 221 -17.33 4.67 -36.66
C PRO A 221 -17.50 4.45 -35.15
N ALA A 222 -18.72 4.67 -34.65
CA ALA A 222 -19.12 4.45 -33.27
C ALA A 222 -18.68 3.06 -32.74
N PRO A 223 -18.22 2.95 -31.48
CA PRO A 223 -17.78 1.68 -30.92
C PRO A 223 -18.92 0.66 -30.90
N ALA A 224 -18.69 -0.49 -31.52
CA ALA A 224 -19.48 -1.68 -31.28
C ALA A 224 -19.34 -2.10 -29.81
N PRO A 225 -20.41 -2.61 -29.16
CA PRO A 225 -20.32 -3.06 -27.78
C PRO A 225 -19.27 -4.16 -27.64
N ALA A 226 -18.36 -3.98 -26.68
CA ALA A 226 -17.36 -4.98 -26.31
C ALA A 226 -18.06 -6.31 -25.97
N PRO A 227 -17.54 -7.46 -26.46
CA PRO A 227 -18.07 -8.75 -26.06
C PRO A 227 -17.92 -8.91 -24.55
N ALA A 228 -19.00 -9.33 -23.89
CA ALA A 228 -18.97 -9.68 -22.48
C ALA A 228 -17.98 -10.84 -22.28
N ILE A 229 -16.88 -10.59 -21.57
CA ILE A 229 -15.94 -11.63 -21.18
C ILE A 229 -16.69 -12.58 -20.25
N THR A 230 -16.95 -13.78 -20.75
CA THR A 230 -17.45 -14.88 -19.92
C THR A 230 -16.34 -15.32 -18.96
N GLY A 231 -16.69 -15.66 -17.71
CA GLY A 231 -15.74 -15.90 -16.60
C GLY A 231 -14.70 -17.01 -16.81
N ALA A 232 -14.68 -17.69 -17.96
CA ALA A 232 -13.67 -18.67 -18.33
C ALA A 232 -12.32 -18.05 -18.74
N GLU A 233 -12.29 -16.78 -19.18
CA GLU A 233 -11.11 -16.20 -19.85
C GLU A 233 -10.27 -15.26 -18.97
N ALA A 234 -10.69 -14.96 -17.74
CA ALA A 234 -10.14 -13.89 -16.90
C ALA A 234 -8.63 -13.99 -16.56
N CYS A 235 -8.04 -15.19 -16.58
CA CYS A 235 -6.62 -15.43 -16.30
C CYS A 235 -5.82 -15.87 -17.55
N THR A 236 -6.28 -15.50 -18.75
CA THR A 236 -5.62 -15.90 -20.01
C THR A 236 -4.63 -14.84 -20.50
N LEU A 237 -3.69 -15.24 -21.36
CA LEU A 237 -2.76 -14.31 -22.03
C LEU A 237 -3.51 -13.24 -22.83
N GLU A 238 -4.62 -13.61 -23.48
CA GLU A 238 -5.45 -12.69 -24.25
C GLU A 238 -6.02 -11.58 -23.35
N SER A 239 -6.57 -11.98 -22.20
CA SER A 239 -7.08 -11.04 -21.20
C SER A 239 -5.96 -10.19 -20.59
N MET A 240 -4.77 -10.75 -20.42
CA MET A 240 -3.59 -10.03 -19.91
C MET A 240 -3.09 -8.95 -20.88
N SER A 241 -3.25 -9.17 -22.18
CA SER A 241 -2.82 -8.25 -23.24
C SER A 241 -3.84 -7.15 -23.53
N THR A 242 -5.12 -7.41 -23.25
CA THR A 242 -6.24 -6.52 -23.62
C THR A 242 -6.80 -5.72 -22.45
N LEU A 243 -6.69 -6.24 -21.22
CA LEU A 243 -7.19 -5.56 -20.03
C LEU A 243 -6.10 -4.71 -19.37
N PRO A 244 -6.49 -3.60 -18.70
CA PRO A 244 -5.60 -2.92 -17.77
C PRO A 244 -5.06 -3.88 -16.71
N GLU A 245 -3.77 -3.75 -16.36
CA GLU A 245 -3.06 -4.67 -15.44
C GLU A 245 -3.83 -4.95 -14.15
N LEU A 246 -4.31 -3.90 -13.45
CA LEU A 246 -5.03 -4.10 -12.19
C LEU A 246 -6.38 -4.80 -12.39
N THR A 247 -7.09 -4.50 -13.48
CA THR A 247 -8.35 -5.17 -13.82
C THR A 247 -8.13 -6.64 -14.13
N PHE A 248 -7.06 -6.98 -14.85
CA PHE A 248 -6.66 -8.37 -15.07
C PHE A 248 -6.37 -9.07 -13.73
N VAL A 249 -5.48 -8.50 -12.91
CA VAL A 249 -5.07 -9.10 -11.63
C VAL A 249 -6.27 -9.33 -10.71
N GLN A 250 -7.15 -8.34 -10.57
CA GLN A 250 -8.36 -8.47 -9.74
C GLN A 250 -9.30 -9.55 -10.25
N THR A 251 -9.54 -9.60 -11.56
CA THR A 251 -10.45 -10.59 -12.15
C THR A 251 -9.86 -11.99 -12.04
N CYS A 252 -8.54 -12.13 -12.19
CA CYS A 252 -7.87 -13.40 -12.05
C CYS A 252 -7.86 -13.90 -10.60
N ILE A 253 -7.57 -13.03 -9.62
CA ILE A 253 -7.63 -13.38 -8.19
C ILE A 253 -9.04 -13.81 -7.78
N LYS A 254 -10.09 -13.13 -8.27
CA LYS A 254 -11.49 -13.48 -8.00
C LYS A 254 -11.88 -14.88 -8.50
N LYS A 255 -11.22 -15.38 -9.55
CA LYS A 255 -11.40 -16.77 -10.04
C LYS A 255 -10.80 -17.80 -9.06
N ALA A 256 -9.92 -17.36 -8.15
CA ALA A 256 -9.24 -18.19 -7.17
C ALA A 256 -8.55 -19.44 -7.78
N PRO A 257 -7.67 -19.28 -8.79
CA PRO A 257 -6.93 -20.40 -9.36
C PRO A 257 -6.12 -21.12 -8.27
N GLY A 258 -5.95 -22.43 -8.41
CA GLY A 258 -5.06 -23.20 -7.54
C GLY A 258 -3.60 -22.81 -7.76
N SER A 259 -2.72 -23.11 -6.81
CA SER A 259 -1.30 -22.70 -6.84
C SER A 259 -0.60 -23.09 -8.15
N ALA A 260 -0.81 -24.32 -8.64
CA ALA A 260 -0.21 -24.79 -9.88
C ALA A 260 -0.71 -24.01 -11.12
N GLU A 261 -2.03 -23.78 -11.22
CA GLU A 261 -2.61 -22.99 -12.33
C GLU A 261 -2.08 -21.56 -12.28
N LEU A 262 -1.99 -20.97 -11.09
CA LEU A 262 -1.49 -19.63 -10.90
C LEU A 262 -0.01 -19.49 -11.27
N LEU A 263 0.84 -20.47 -10.93
CA LEU A 263 2.24 -20.47 -11.37
C LEU A 263 2.36 -20.48 -12.88
N GLU A 264 1.54 -21.24 -13.59
CA GLU A 264 1.52 -21.22 -15.05
C GLU A 264 1.09 -19.86 -15.60
N ILE A 265 0.07 -19.24 -15.02
CA ILE A 265 -0.36 -17.87 -15.40
C ILE A 265 0.77 -16.87 -15.18
N ILE A 266 1.48 -16.96 -14.05
CA ILE A 266 2.62 -16.09 -13.75
C ILE A 266 3.77 -16.34 -14.72
N ASN A 267 4.08 -17.60 -15.07
CA ASN A 267 5.10 -17.93 -16.05
C ASN A 267 4.76 -17.35 -17.43
N VAL A 268 3.49 -17.41 -17.84
CA VAL A 268 3.00 -16.77 -19.06
C VAL A 268 3.16 -15.25 -18.98
N ALA A 269 2.85 -14.63 -17.85
CA ALA A 269 3.04 -13.19 -17.65
C ALA A 269 4.52 -12.79 -17.78
N LYS A 270 5.42 -13.53 -17.14
CA LYS A 270 6.88 -13.31 -17.21
C LYS A 270 7.39 -13.45 -18.64
N ALA A 271 7.00 -14.51 -19.34
CA ALA A 271 7.42 -14.79 -20.71
C ALA A 271 6.98 -13.69 -21.71
N ASN A 272 5.89 -13.00 -21.41
CA ASN A 272 5.34 -11.91 -22.23
C ASN A 272 5.65 -10.51 -21.68
N ASN A 273 6.58 -10.40 -20.72
CA ASN A 273 7.03 -9.14 -20.09
C ASN A 273 5.93 -8.37 -19.34
N HIS A 274 4.85 -9.04 -18.92
CA HIS A 274 3.84 -8.48 -18.03
C HIS A 274 4.32 -8.56 -16.56
N CYS A 275 5.40 -7.85 -16.25
CA CYS A 275 6.10 -7.98 -14.98
C CYS A 275 5.28 -7.51 -13.77
N GLY A 276 4.50 -6.44 -13.92
CA GLY A 276 3.59 -5.98 -12.86
C GLY A 276 2.50 -7.01 -12.54
N VAL A 277 1.96 -7.69 -13.56
CA VAL A 277 1.03 -8.81 -13.38
C VAL A 277 1.71 -9.95 -12.60
N ALA A 278 2.88 -10.41 -13.05
CA ALA A 278 3.61 -11.51 -12.42
C ALA A 278 3.91 -11.23 -10.93
N GLN A 279 4.48 -10.06 -10.64
CA GLN A 279 4.84 -9.66 -9.27
C GLN A 279 3.62 -9.51 -8.36
N ARG A 280 2.53 -8.91 -8.85
CA ARG A 280 1.29 -8.74 -8.06
C ARG A 280 0.61 -10.07 -7.76
N LEU A 281 0.56 -10.99 -8.72
CA LEU A 281 -0.02 -12.32 -8.52
C LEU A 281 0.80 -13.15 -7.53
N TYR A 282 2.13 -13.13 -7.66
CA TYR A 282 3.04 -13.73 -6.68
C TYR A 282 2.81 -13.16 -5.28
N ALA A 283 2.94 -11.84 -5.12
CA ALA A 283 2.86 -11.18 -3.82
C ALA A 283 1.51 -11.41 -3.14
N ASN A 284 0.41 -11.27 -3.89
CA ASN A 284 -0.93 -11.46 -3.34
C ASN A 284 -1.10 -12.86 -2.74
N ARG A 285 -0.69 -13.89 -3.47
CA ARG A 285 -0.96 -15.29 -3.05
C ARG A 285 0.06 -15.79 -2.04
N ALA A 286 1.31 -15.35 -2.13
CA ALA A 286 2.31 -15.59 -1.08
C ALA A 286 1.87 -15.00 0.27
N GLN A 287 1.36 -13.76 0.28
CA GLN A 287 0.83 -13.13 1.50
C GLN A 287 -0.45 -13.81 2.00
N ALA A 288 -1.22 -14.41 1.08
CA ALA A 288 -2.44 -15.15 1.37
C ALA A 288 -2.22 -16.60 1.83
N GLY A 289 -1.05 -16.98 2.34
CA GLY A 289 -0.88 -18.34 2.86
C GLY A 289 -0.54 -19.41 1.82
N ASP A 290 -0.40 -19.06 0.54
CA ASP A 290 -0.13 -20.02 -0.53
C ASP A 290 1.36 -20.38 -0.55
N LEU A 291 1.76 -21.32 0.33
CA LEU A 291 3.17 -21.69 0.55
C LEU A 291 3.90 -22.08 -0.75
N PRO A 292 3.31 -22.84 -1.71
CA PRO A 292 3.95 -23.10 -3.00
C PRO A 292 4.26 -21.83 -3.80
N ILE A 293 3.32 -20.85 -3.81
CA ILE A 293 3.54 -19.57 -4.49
C ILE A 293 4.59 -18.73 -3.75
N ALA A 294 4.54 -18.69 -2.42
CA ALA A 294 5.52 -17.97 -1.61
C ALA A 294 6.94 -18.50 -1.82
N MET A 295 7.09 -19.83 -1.86
CA MET A 295 8.37 -20.49 -2.12
C MET A 295 8.89 -20.16 -3.52
N ALA A 296 8.02 -20.26 -4.54
CA ALA A 296 8.39 -19.88 -5.90
C ALA A 296 8.77 -18.40 -5.99
N TYR A 297 8.08 -17.52 -5.27
CA TYR A 297 8.40 -16.09 -5.28
C TYR A 297 9.73 -15.79 -4.60
N ALA A 298 10.04 -16.45 -3.48
CA ALA A 298 11.34 -16.36 -2.84
C ALA A 298 12.46 -16.78 -3.81
N HIS A 299 12.25 -17.82 -4.62
CA HIS A 299 13.20 -18.28 -5.63
C HIS A 299 13.46 -17.27 -6.76
N GLU A 300 12.51 -16.38 -7.06
CA GLU A 300 12.74 -15.28 -8.02
C GLU A 300 13.82 -14.31 -7.55
N TYR A 301 14.14 -14.29 -6.25
CA TYR A 301 15.15 -13.39 -5.68
C TYR A 301 16.34 -14.12 -5.07
N ASP A 302 16.19 -15.39 -4.67
CA ASP A 302 17.24 -16.13 -3.98
C ASP A 302 18.44 -16.39 -4.92
N PRO A 303 19.67 -15.92 -4.63
CA PRO A 303 20.84 -16.17 -5.47
C PRO A 303 21.12 -17.64 -5.83
N LYS A 304 20.66 -18.59 -5.01
CA LYS A 304 20.81 -20.04 -5.28
C LYS A 304 19.87 -20.54 -6.36
N PHE A 305 18.68 -19.94 -6.48
CA PHE A 305 17.62 -20.39 -7.38
C PHE A 305 17.28 -19.40 -8.48
N HIS A 306 17.75 -18.16 -8.35
CA HIS A 306 17.42 -17.05 -9.21
C HIS A 306 17.74 -17.36 -10.67
N GLN A 307 16.75 -17.11 -11.52
CA GLN A 307 16.86 -17.19 -12.96
C GLN A 307 16.55 -15.81 -13.53
N ALA A 308 17.57 -15.16 -14.09
CA ALA A 308 17.43 -13.83 -14.64
C ALA A 308 16.34 -13.81 -15.73
N SER A 309 15.44 -12.85 -15.61
CA SER A 309 14.36 -12.58 -16.55
C SER A 309 14.12 -11.07 -16.64
N THR A 310 13.35 -10.62 -17.64
CA THR A 310 12.95 -9.20 -17.72
C THR A 310 12.25 -8.72 -16.45
N CYS A 311 11.51 -9.61 -15.78
CA CYS A 311 10.70 -9.26 -14.61
C CYS A 311 11.44 -9.39 -13.27
N PHE A 312 12.50 -10.19 -13.25
CA PHE A 312 13.40 -10.40 -12.10
C PHE A 312 14.82 -10.46 -12.65
N ALA A 313 15.46 -9.29 -12.76
CA ALA A 313 16.71 -9.17 -13.49
C ALA A 313 17.92 -9.65 -12.69
N GLU A 314 17.94 -9.37 -11.39
CA GLU A 314 19.04 -9.66 -10.49
C GLU A 314 18.51 -10.35 -9.23
N PRO A 315 19.33 -11.21 -8.59
CA PRO A 315 18.97 -11.77 -7.30
C PRO A 315 18.97 -10.69 -6.22
N ASP A 316 18.12 -10.85 -5.22
CA ASP A 316 18.03 -10.01 -4.04
C ASP A 316 17.90 -10.87 -2.78
N LYS A 317 19.00 -10.97 -2.04
CA LYS A 317 19.05 -11.76 -0.80
C LYS A 317 18.07 -11.30 0.25
N ALA A 318 17.89 -9.99 0.41
CA ALA A 318 17.03 -9.43 1.43
C ALA A 318 15.56 -9.71 1.09
N THR A 319 15.19 -9.54 -0.18
CA THR A 319 13.83 -9.84 -0.64
C THR A 319 13.54 -11.34 -0.57
N ALA A 320 14.49 -12.22 -0.92
CA ALA A 320 14.35 -13.66 -0.75
C ALA A 320 14.17 -14.03 0.73
N ALA A 321 15.00 -13.51 1.62
CA ALA A 321 14.90 -13.75 3.06
C ALA A 321 13.55 -13.31 3.64
N TYR A 322 13.02 -12.18 3.20
CA TYR A 322 11.68 -11.70 3.59
C TYR A 322 10.57 -12.70 3.22
N TRP A 323 10.61 -13.27 2.02
CA TRP A 323 9.61 -14.25 1.60
C TRP A 323 9.76 -15.58 2.32
N TYR A 324 10.99 -16.02 2.62
CA TYR A 324 11.20 -17.19 3.47
C TYR A 324 10.72 -16.97 4.91
N GLU A 325 10.95 -15.80 5.49
CA GLU A 325 10.38 -15.44 6.80
C GLU A 325 8.85 -15.45 6.76
N THR A 326 8.25 -14.94 5.68
CA THR A 326 6.80 -14.99 5.46
C THR A 326 6.29 -16.43 5.45
N ILE A 327 6.98 -17.35 4.75
CA ILE A 327 6.66 -18.79 4.76
C ILE A 327 6.74 -19.35 6.18
N LEU A 328 7.82 -19.05 6.92
CA LEU A 328 8.01 -19.54 8.30
C LEU A 328 7.00 -18.97 9.30
N SER A 329 6.44 -17.80 9.04
CA SER A 329 5.35 -17.25 9.86
C SER A 329 4.05 -18.04 9.75
N GLN A 330 3.86 -18.75 8.63
CA GLN A 330 2.68 -19.55 8.32
C GLN A 330 2.93 -21.05 8.56
N ASP A 331 4.13 -21.53 8.25
CA ASP A 331 4.61 -22.90 8.45
C ASP A 331 6.00 -22.89 9.10
N PRO A 332 6.08 -22.83 10.45
CA PRO A 332 7.34 -22.74 11.18
C PRO A 332 8.25 -23.97 11.02
N ASP A 333 7.69 -25.11 10.60
CA ASP A 333 8.39 -26.38 10.45
C ASP A 333 8.89 -26.60 9.00
N ASN A 334 8.72 -25.61 8.12
CA ASN A 334 9.19 -25.67 6.74
C ASN A 334 10.74 -25.73 6.68
N ALA A 335 11.28 -26.94 6.53
CA ALA A 335 12.72 -27.18 6.57
C ALA A 335 13.48 -26.42 5.47
N ASP A 336 12.92 -26.36 4.26
CA ASP A 336 13.54 -25.68 3.13
C ASP A 336 13.58 -24.17 3.37
N ALA A 337 12.46 -23.54 3.71
CA ALA A 337 12.41 -22.11 3.99
C ALA A 337 13.33 -21.73 5.16
N LYS A 338 13.39 -22.56 6.21
CA LYS A 338 14.28 -22.33 7.35
C LYS A 338 15.75 -22.34 6.94
N ALA A 339 16.17 -23.36 6.19
CA ALA A 339 17.54 -23.46 5.71
C ALA A 339 17.91 -22.27 4.82
N ARG A 340 17.03 -21.91 3.87
CA ARG A 340 17.26 -20.76 2.99
C ARG A 340 17.31 -19.44 3.76
N PHE A 341 16.39 -19.21 4.70
CA PHE A 341 16.39 -18.02 5.54
C PHE A 341 17.68 -17.89 6.34
N GLU A 342 18.17 -18.97 6.96
CA GLU A 342 19.43 -18.97 7.72
C GLU A 342 20.65 -18.66 6.85
N GLU A 343 20.70 -19.18 5.62
CA GLU A 343 21.79 -18.90 4.67
C GLU A 343 21.78 -17.47 4.12
N LEU A 344 20.61 -16.83 4.05
CA LEU A 344 20.43 -15.51 3.45
C LEU A 344 20.46 -14.35 4.45
N LYS A 345 20.48 -14.64 5.77
CA LYS A 345 20.64 -13.61 6.82
C LYS A 345 21.93 -12.81 6.57
N PRO A 346 21.87 -11.46 6.69
CA PRO A 346 23.02 -10.58 6.50
C PRO A 346 24.12 -10.79 7.55
#